data_AF-A0A5D2T6I0-F1
#
_entry.id   AF-A0A5D2T6I0-F1
#
_cell.length_a   1.000
_cell.length_b   1.000
_cell.length_c   1.000
_cell.angle_alpha   90.00
_cell.angle_beta   90.00
_cell.angle_gamma   90.00
#
_symmetry.space_group_name_H-M   'P 1'
#
loop_
_entity.id
_entity.type
_entity.pdbx_description
1 polymer ?
#
loop_
_entity_poly.entity_id
_entity_poly.type
_entity_poly.pdbx_seq_one_letter_code
_entity_poly.pdbx_strand_id
1 'polypeptide(L)'
;KYEVKEFTRKNSFHLWSIKIQAILIQQVLLKEQKDEILDKEHSVILLCLGNEVLREVAEKTMTSGLWLQLESKYMTKPLMN
;
A
#
# COMPACT_ATOMS: atom_id res chain seq x y z
N LYS A 1 2.15 -17.18 5.57
CA LYS A 1 1.09 -16.43 4.84
C LYS A 1 0.88 -15.14 5.60
N TYR A 2 1.18 -13.98 5.02
CA TYR A 2 1.07 -12.71 5.75
C TYR A 2 -0.39 -12.24 5.68
N GLU A 3 -1.12 -12.39 6.78
CA GLU A 3 -2.47 -11.82 6.91
C GLU A 3 -2.35 -10.35 7.31
N VAL A 4 -2.11 -9.49 6.32
CA VAL A 4 -2.32 -8.05 6.50
C VAL A 4 -3.81 -7.80 6.38
N LYS A 5 -4.39 -7.19 7.44
CA LYS A 5 -5.75 -6.67 7.36
C LYS A 5 -5.81 -5.59 6.29
N GLU A 6 -6.83 -5.68 5.46
CA GLU A 6 -7.13 -4.67 4.44
C GLU A 6 -7.14 -3.27 5.05
N PHE A 7 -6.52 -2.33 4.36
CA PHE A 7 -6.60 -0.92 4.69
C PHE A 7 -7.98 -0.40 4.33
N THR A 8 -8.67 0.07 5.36
CA THR A 8 -9.94 0.78 5.27
C THR A 8 -9.73 2.19 5.79
N ARG A 9 -10.65 3.11 5.50
CA ARG A 9 -10.57 4.50 5.99
C ARG A 9 -10.56 4.58 7.53
N LYS A 10 -10.93 3.51 8.22
CA LYS A 10 -10.96 3.40 9.69
C LYS A 10 -9.61 3.04 10.31
N ASN A 11 -8.69 2.46 9.54
CA ASN A 11 -7.37 2.06 10.04
C ASN A 11 -6.36 3.21 9.91
N SER A 12 -5.39 3.23 10.82
CA SER A 12 -4.26 4.15 10.70
C SER A 12 -3.42 3.80 9.47
N PHE A 13 -3.41 4.71 8.49
CA PHE A 13 -2.62 4.58 7.28
C PHE A 13 -1.13 4.42 7.58
N HIS A 14 -0.63 5.14 8.59
CA HIS A 14 0.78 5.07 9.00
C HIS A 14 1.18 3.68 9.50
N LEU A 15 0.35 3.04 10.32
CA LEU A 15 0.62 1.68 10.80
C LEU A 15 0.49 0.63 9.68
N TRP A 16 -0.44 0.85 8.75
CA TRP A 16 -0.61 -0.03 7.60
C TRP A 16 0.55 0.10 6.60
N SER A 17 0.99 1.32 6.29
CA SER A 17 2.07 1.57 5.33
C SER A 17 3.39 0.95 5.79
N ILE A 18 3.72 1.05 7.08
CA ILE A 18 4.89 0.39 7.68
C ILE A 18 4.83 -1.13 7.49
N LYS A 19 3.65 -1.75 7.69
CA LYS A 19 3.48 -3.20 7.50
C LYS A 19 3.64 -3.61 6.03
N ILE A 20 3.12 -2.83 5.10
CA ILE A 20 3.27 -3.09 3.67
C ILE A 20 4.73 -2.98 3.26
N GLN A 21 5.42 -1.91 3.66
CA GLN A 21 6.86 -1.75 3.39
C GLN A 21 7.68 -2.93 3.92
N ALA A 22 7.39 -3.41 5.13
CA ALA A 22 8.05 -4.58 5.69
C ALA A 22 7.85 -5.84 4.83
N ILE A 23 6.66 -6.04 4.26
CA ILE A 23 6.37 -7.18 3.36
C ILE A 23 7.08 -7.03 2.03
N LEU A 24 7.07 -5.83 1.44
CA LEU A 24 7.77 -5.58 0.19
C LEU A 24 9.27 -5.82 0.34
N ILE A 25 9.88 -5.26 1.41
CA ILE A 25 11.29 -5.50 1.76
C ILE A 25 11.54 -7.00 1.97
N GLN A 26 10.65 -7.70 2.67
CA GLN A 26 10.79 -9.14 2.86
C GLN A 26 10.70 -9.93 1.55
N GLN A 27 9.81 -9.55 0.62
CA GLN A 27 9.70 -10.17 -0.69
C GLN A 27 10.95 -9.91 -1.54
N VAL A 28 11.51 -8.70 -1.45
CA VAL A 28 12.79 -8.34 -2.09
C VAL A 28 13.94 -9.19 -1.55
N LEU A 29 14.06 -9.30 -0.23
CA LEU A 29 15.09 -10.09 0.43
C LEU A 29 14.96 -11.59 0.15
N LEU A 30 13.74 -12.09 -0.08
CA LEU A 30 13.49 -13.52 -0.34
C LEU A 30 13.64 -13.93 -1.81
N LYS A 31 13.51 -13.01 -2.78
CA LYS A 31 13.41 -13.37 -4.20
C LYS A 31 14.57 -12.94 -5.08
N GLU A 32 15.54 -12.15 -4.60
CA GLU A 32 16.75 -11.69 -5.33
C GLU A 32 16.55 -11.15 -6.78
N GLN A 33 15.30 -10.93 -7.23
CA GLN A 33 14.97 -10.49 -8.59
C GLN A 33 14.21 -9.17 -8.53
N LYS A 34 14.89 -8.05 -8.81
CA LYS A 34 14.34 -6.71 -8.67
C LYS A 34 13.28 -6.35 -9.73
N ASP A 35 13.42 -6.84 -10.96
CA ASP A 35 12.53 -6.45 -12.08
C ASP A 35 11.13 -7.08 -12.00
N GLU A 36 11.02 -8.31 -11.49
CA GLU A 36 9.74 -9.00 -11.31
C GLU A 36 9.00 -8.59 -10.02
N ILE A 37 9.60 -7.69 -9.23
CA ILE A 37 9.06 -7.24 -7.96
C ILE A 37 8.14 -6.04 -8.13
N LEU A 38 8.46 -5.06 -9.00
CA LEU A 38 7.65 -3.84 -9.15
C LEU A 38 6.16 -4.13 -9.44
N ASP A 39 5.89 -5.15 -10.27
CA ASP A 39 4.55 -5.62 -10.60
C ASP A 39 3.87 -6.34 -9.41
N LYS A 40 4.67 -7.05 -8.60
CA LYS A 40 4.21 -7.67 -7.35
C LYS A 40 3.94 -6.65 -6.26
N GLU A 41 4.71 -5.57 -6.15
CA GLU A 41 4.47 -4.52 -5.15
C GLU A 41 3.10 -3.88 -5.40
N HIS A 42 2.80 -3.61 -6.67
CA HIS A 42 1.50 -3.17 -7.16
C HIS A 42 0.36 -4.07 -6.70
N SER A 43 0.50 -5.36 -7.00
CA SER A 43 -0.50 -6.36 -6.68
C SER A 43 -0.68 -6.53 -5.18
N VAL A 44 0.41 -6.51 -4.40
CA VAL A 44 0.39 -6.61 -2.94
C VAL A 44 -0.32 -5.40 -2.33
N ILE A 45 -0.03 -4.19 -2.80
CA ILE A 45 -0.71 -2.98 -2.33
C ILE A 45 -2.21 -3.09 -2.63
N LEU A 46 -2.60 -3.38 -3.87
CA LEU A 46 -4.01 -3.55 -4.26
C LEU A 46 -4.74 -4.61 -3.41
N LEU A 47 -4.13 -5.78 -3.20
CA LEU A 47 -4.69 -6.85 -2.39
C LEU A 47 -4.83 -6.48 -0.90
N CYS A 48 -4.06 -5.51 -0.43
CA CYS A 48 -4.12 -5.03 0.94
C CYS A 48 -5.00 -3.79 1.11
N LEU A 49 -5.68 -3.32 0.06
CA LEU A 49 -6.64 -2.22 0.11
C LEU A 49 -8.07 -2.77 0.17
N GLY A 50 -8.91 -2.20 1.03
CA GLY A 50 -10.33 -2.52 1.06
C GLY A 50 -11.07 -1.96 -0.16
N ASN A 51 -12.20 -2.57 -0.52
CA ASN A 51 -13.01 -2.19 -1.69
C ASN A 51 -13.36 -0.70 -1.78
N GLU A 52 -13.59 -0.06 -0.63
CA GLU A 52 -13.86 1.37 -0.49
C GLU A 52 -12.66 2.23 -0.92
N VAL A 53 -11.44 1.86 -0.51
CA VAL A 53 -10.22 2.56 -0.90
C VAL A 53 -9.81 2.21 -2.32
N LEU A 54 -10.01 0.97 -2.74
CA LEU A 54 -9.79 0.50 -4.12
C LEU A 54 -10.58 1.33 -5.12
N ARG A 55 -11.88 1.59 -4.87
CA ARG A 55 -12.68 2.47 -5.74
C ARG A 55 -12.11 3.88 -5.89
N GLU A 56 -11.40 4.39 -4.89
CA GLU A 56 -10.81 5.74 -4.94
C GLU A 56 -9.46 5.79 -5.67
N VAL A 57 -8.76 4.65 -5.79
CA VAL A 57 -7.40 4.56 -6.36
C VAL A 57 -7.29 3.68 -7.61
N ALA A 58 -8.38 3.01 -8.01
CA ALA A 58 -8.45 2.11 -9.16
C ALA A 58 -8.16 2.78 -10.51
N GLU A 59 -8.27 4.11 -10.60
CA GLU A 59 -7.91 4.84 -11.83
C GLU A 59 -6.38 4.90 -12.05
N LYS A 60 -5.57 4.58 -11.05
CA LYS A 60 -4.11 4.64 -11.17
C LYS A 60 -3.50 3.27 -11.44
N THR A 61 -2.88 3.16 -12.61
CA THR A 61 -2.14 1.98 -13.06
C THR A 61 -0.71 1.88 -12.55
N MET A 62 -0.18 2.90 -11.83
CA MET A 62 1.23 2.93 -11.40
C MET A 62 1.38 3.02 -9.86
N THR A 63 2.29 2.25 -9.25
CA THR A 63 2.34 1.94 -7.80
C THR A 63 2.89 3.13 -7.05
N SER A 64 3.87 3.80 -7.63
CA SER A 64 4.31 5.12 -7.18
C SER A 64 3.16 6.14 -7.22
N GLY A 65 2.34 6.14 -8.28
CA GLY A 65 1.18 7.02 -8.40
C GLY A 65 0.07 6.74 -7.38
N LEU A 66 -0.16 5.46 -7.11
CA LEU A 66 -1.15 4.93 -6.17
C LEU A 66 -0.70 5.20 -4.72
N TRP A 67 0.58 4.97 -4.42
CA TRP A 67 1.20 5.27 -3.12
C TRP A 67 1.17 6.77 -2.81
N LEU A 68 1.58 7.62 -3.76
CA LEU A 68 1.52 9.08 -3.61
C LEU A 68 0.09 9.59 -3.38
N GLN A 69 -0.91 8.97 -4.01
CA GLN A 69 -2.32 9.33 -3.80
C GLN A 69 -2.81 8.90 -2.42
N LEU A 70 -2.40 7.71 -1.96
CA LEU A 70 -2.70 7.23 -0.62
C LEU A 70 -2.03 8.14 0.43
N GLU A 71 -0.77 8.50 0.25
CA GLU A 71 -0.07 9.44 1.13
C GLU A 71 -0.73 10.82 1.12
N SER A 72 -1.10 11.34 -0.06
CA SER A 72 -1.79 12.62 -0.16
C SER A 72 -3.19 12.63 0.44
N LYS A 73 -3.89 11.49 0.51
CA LYS A 73 -5.24 11.40 1.08
C LYS A 73 -5.23 11.07 2.57
N TYR A 74 -4.30 10.24 3.00
CA TYR A 74 -4.32 9.61 4.32
C TYR A 74 -3.09 9.95 5.18
N MET A 75 -2.07 10.61 4.62
CA MET A 75 -0.86 11.06 5.33
C MET A 75 -0.76 12.59 5.45
N THR A 76 -1.55 13.38 4.70
CA THR A 76 -1.62 14.85 4.87
C THR A 76 -2.25 15.21 6.20
N LYS A 77 -1.37 15.26 7.20
CA LYS A 77 -1.41 15.86 8.54
C LYS A 77 -2.63 15.58 9.44
N PRO A 78 -2.40 15.30 10.74
CA PRO A 78 -3.47 15.42 11.71
C PRO A 78 -3.98 16.85 11.66
N LEU A 79 -5.27 17.04 11.43
CA LEU A 79 -5.97 18.25 11.82
C LEU A 79 -5.84 18.37 13.34
N MET A 80 -4.70 18.86 13.82
CA MET A 80 -4.59 19.39 15.16
C MET A 80 -5.34 20.72 15.13
N ASN A 81 -6.57 20.68 15.67
CA ASN A 81 -7.30 21.84 16.16
C ASN A 81 -6.47 22.62 17.20
#